data_AF-A0A6A4NWC5-F1
#
_entry.id   AF-A0A6A4NWC5-F1
#
_cell.length_a   1.000
_cell.length_b   1.000
_cell.length_c   1.000
_cell.angle_alpha   90.00
_cell.angle_beta   90.00
_cell.angle_gamma   90.00
#
_symmetry.space_group_name_H-M   'P 1'
#
loop_
_entity.id
_entity.type
_entity.pdbx_description
1 polymer ?
#
loop_
_entity_poly.entity_id
_entity_poly.type
_entity_poly.pdbx_seq_one_letter_code
_entity_poly.pdbx_strand_id
1 'polypeptide(L)'
;MASLEDEILWFKKEADKWGISLSNTLPRQANTNYIGFLENLRNENVEYIVAMTAFWAIESVYHESFSHCLEEGSKTPEEVKESCERWGNEGFGLYCQSLQNIVNRCSQKASEDELKKAELVLLRVLELEVEFWNMSYASV
;
A
#
# COMPACT_ATOMS: atom_id res chain seq x y z
N MET A 1 5.83 -9.92 -14.27
CA MET A 1 4.63 -10.02 -13.40
C MET A 1 4.90 -11.05 -12.30
N ALA A 2 5.89 -10.76 -11.46
CA ALA A 2 6.28 -11.59 -10.31
C ALA A 2 6.48 -10.74 -9.04
N SER A 3 6.12 -9.45 -9.06
CA SER A 3 6.47 -8.49 -7.99
C SER A 3 5.93 -8.90 -6.63
N LEU A 4 4.66 -9.29 -6.53
CA LEU A 4 4.07 -9.71 -5.26
C LEU A 4 4.61 -11.06 -4.76
N GLU A 5 4.93 -11.98 -5.68
CA GLU A 5 5.55 -13.26 -5.31
C GLU A 5 6.98 -13.05 -4.81
N ASP A 6 7.76 -12.23 -5.51
CA ASP A 6 9.10 -11.82 -5.13
C ASP A 6 9.09 -11.05 -3.79
N GLU A 7 8.09 -10.20 -3.55
CA GLU A 7 7.88 -9.52 -2.27
C GLU A 7 7.58 -10.51 -1.14
N ILE A 8 6.69 -11.48 -1.35
CA ILE A 8 6.41 -12.52 -0.35
C ILE A 8 7.68 -13.32 -0.02
N LEU A 9 8.48 -13.68 -1.02
CA LEU A 9 9.75 -14.38 -0.81
C LEU A 9 10.75 -13.50 -0.05
N TRP A 10 10.80 -12.21 -0.36
CA TRP A 10 11.63 -11.25 0.36
C TRP A 10 11.20 -11.10 1.83
N PHE A 11 9.91 -10.96 2.12
CA PHE A 11 9.40 -10.92 3.50
C PHE A 11 9.74 -12.17 4.30
N LYS A 12 9.69 -13.36 3.68
CA LYS A 12 10.12 -14.62 4.33
C LYS A 12 11.61 -14.58 4.67
N LYS A 13 12.46 -14.13 3.75
CA LYS A 13 13.90 -13.99 3.97
C LYS A 13 14.22 -12.98 5.08
N GLU A 14 13.55 -11.83 5.11
CA GLU A 14 13.74 -10.85 6.18
C GLU A 14 13.24 -11.39 7.52
N ALA A 15 12.10 -12.10 7.55
CA ALA A 15 11.63 -12.73 8.78
C ALA A 15 12.66 -13.72 9.35
N ASP A 16 13.26 -14.56 8.50
CA ASP A 16 14.33 -15.49 8.91
C ASP A 16 15.58 -14.74 9.41
N LYS A 17 16.01 -13.68 8.71
CA LYS A 17 17.16 -12.83 9.08
C LYS A 17 16.97 -12.19 10.46
N TRP A 18 15.76 -11.73 10.77
CA TRP A 18 15.43 -11.06 12.03
C TRP A 18 14.89 -12.00 13.12
N GLY A 19 14.81 -13.31 12.85
CA GLY A 19 14.29 -14.31 13.79
C GLY A 19 12.79 -14.15 14.11
N ILE A 20 12.02 -13.57 13.20
CA ILE A 20 10.58 -13.33 13.35
C ILE A 20 9.80 -14.55 12.83
N SER A 21 8.95 -15.12 13.68
CA SER A 21 8.03 -16.19 13.27
C SER A 21 6.75 -15.61 12.66
N LEU A 22 6.65 -15.66 11.32
CA LEU A 22 5.44 -15.23 10.61
C LEU A 22 4.21 -16.07 10.96
N SER A 23 4.37 -17.37 11.25
CA SER A 23 3.24 -18.24 11.62
C SER A 23 2.65 -17.94 12.99
N ASN A 24 3.45 -17.36 13.89
CA ASN A 24 3.04 -17.02 15.26
C ASN A 24 2.65 -15.54 15.39
N THR A 25 2.78 -14.76 14.32
CA THR A 25 2.38 -13.35 14.30
C THR A 25 0.89 -13.27 14.01
N LEU A 26 0.12 -12.80 14.99
CA LEU A 26 -1.32 -12.59 14.84
C LEU A 26 -1.59 -11.21 14.23
N PRO A 27 -2.55 -11.08 13.29
CA PRO A 27 -2.94 -9.79 12.75
C PRO A 27 -3.50 -8.90 13.88
N ARG A 28 -3.01 -7.66 13.97
CA ARG A 28 -3.59 -6.64 14.86
C ARG A 28 -4.91 -6.13 14.27
N GLN A 29 -5.70 -5.39 15.08
CA GLN A 29 -6.99 -4.88 14.63
C GLN A 29 -6.89 -4.03 13.35
N ALA A 30 -5.85 -3.19 13.21
CA ALA A 30 -5.60 -2.42 11.99
C ALA A 30 -5.46 -3.32 10.75
N ASN A 31 -4.70 -4.43 10.87
CA ASN A 31 -4.56 -5.41 9.78
C ASN A 31 -5.91 -6.05 9.42
N THR A 32 -6.68 -6.48 10.44
CA THR A 32 -8.00 -7.09 10.22
C THR A 32 -8.96 -6.13 9.54
N ASN A 33 -8.98 -4.86 9.96
CA ASN A 33 -9.77 -3.81 9.32
C ASN A 33 -9.37 -3.63 7.85
N TYR A 34 -8.07 -3.62 7.56
CA TYR A 34 -7.57 -3.42 6.21
C TYR A 34 -7.90 -4.60 5.29
N ILE A 35 -7.70 -5.82 5.77
CA ILE A 35 -8.05 -7.04 5.03
C ILE A 35 -9.55 -7.08 4.72
N GLY A 36 -10.41 -6.78 5.70
CA GLY A 36 -11.86 -6.75 5.49
C GLY A 36 -12.28 -5.67 4.48
N PHE A 37 -11.61 -4.52 4.47
CA PHE A 37 -11.82 -3.49 3.44
C PHE A 37 -11.44 -3.99 2.04
N LEU A 38 -10.29 -4.66 1.89
CA LEU A 38 -9.86 -5.24 0.61
C LEU A 38 -10.80 -6.36 0.13
N GLU A 39 -11.31 -7.19 1.03
CA GLU A 39 -12.32 -8.20 0.71
C GLU A 39 -13.61 -7.57 0.16
N ASN A 40 -14.06 -6.46 0.76
CA ASN A 40 -15.24 -5.74 0.29
C ASN A 40 -15.06 -5.13 -1.10
N LEU A 41 -13.85 -4.66 -1.43
CA LEU A 41 -13.52 -4.12 -2.76
C LEU A 41 -13.54 -5.20 -3.87
N ARG A 42 -13.47 -6.48 -3.51
CA ARG A 42 -13.53 -7.60 -4.48
C ARG A 42 -14.94 -8.01 -4.88
N ASN A 43 -15.97 -7.43 -4.26
CA ASN A 43 -17.36 -7.72 -4.60
C ASN A 43 -17.68 -7.26 -6.02
N GLU A 44 -18.45 -8.07 -6.77
CA GLU A 44 -18.81 -7.79 -8.18
C GLU A 44 -19.58 -6.48 -8.38
N ASN A 45 -20.18 -5.94 -7.32
CA ASN A 45 -20.97 -4.71 -7.35
C ASN A 45 -20.14 -3.44 -7.17
N VAL A 46 -18.82 -3.55 -6.98
CA VAL A 46 -17.93 -2.39 -6.83
C VAL A 46 -17.56 -1.86 -8.21
N GLU A 47 -17.74 -0.56 -8.42
CA GLU A 47 -17.43 0.08 -9.69
C GLU A 47 -15.93 0.08 -9.97
N TYR A 48 -15.55 -0.11 -11.24
CA TYR A 48 -14.15 -0.27 -11.61
C TYR A 48 -13.25 0.90 -11.18
N ILE A 49 -13.76 2.14 -11.31
CA ILE A 49 -13.02 3.34 -10.86
C ILE A 49 -12.78 3.34 -9.35
N VAL A 50 -13.73 2.81 -8.56
CA VAL A 50 -13.62 2.74 -7.10
C VAL A 50 -12.50 1.76 -6.72
N ALA A 51 -12.53 0.55 -7.27
CA ALA A 51 -11.47 -0.45 -7.03
C ALA A 51 -10.09 0.03 -7.52
N MET A 52 -10.02 0.65 -8.70
CA MET A 52 -8.76 1.18 -9.23
C MET A 52 -8.22 2.36 -8.42
N THR A 53 -9.09 3.21 -7.86
CA THR A 53 -8.69 4.31 -6.99
C THR A 53 -8.07 3.78 -5.70
N ALA A 54 -8.69 2.75 -5.09
CA ALA A 54 -8.11 2.08 -3.92
C ALA A 54 -6.73 1.51 -4.26
N PHE A 55 -6.62 0.75 -5.36
CA PHE A 55 -5.39 0.09 -5.73
C PHE A 55 -4.25 1.10 -5.98
N TRP A 56 -4.51 2.17 -6.72
CA TRP A 56 -3.55 3.25 -6.93
C TRP A 56 -3.14 3.91 -5.60
N ALA A 57 -4.10 4.20 -4.71
CA ALA A 57 -3.82 4.88 -3.46
C ALA A 57 -2.92 4.05 -2.53
N ILE A 58 -3.19 2.75 -2.39
CA ILE A 58 -2.40 1.82 -1.57
C ILE A 58 -0.93 1.81 -2.03
N GLU A 59 -0.71 1.61 -3.33
CA GLU A 59 0.64 1.55 -3.91
C GLU A 59 1.35 2.91 -3.79
N SER A 60 0.63 4.01 -3.99
CA SER A 60 1.20 5.36 -3.93
C SER A 60 1.60 5.77 -2.52
N VAL A 61 0.83 5.39 -1.49
CA VAL A 61 1.19 5.68 -0.09
C VAL A 61 2.48 4.97 0.30
N TYR A 62 2.67 3.72 -0.13
CA TYR A 62 3.93 3.01 0.07
C TYR A 62 5.07 3.73 -0.67
N HIS A 63 4.88 4.06 -1.95
CA HIS A 63 5.93 4.75 -2.71
C HIS A 63 6.37 6.05 -2.05
N GLU A 64 5.40 6.93 -1.74
CA GLU A 64 5.66 8.23 -1.13
C GLU A 64 6.38 8.07 0.22
N SER A 65 5.92 7.15 1.06
CA SER A 65 6.53 6.93 2.39
C SER A 65 7.98 6.47 2.28
N PHE A 66 8.28 5.57 1.34
CA PHE A 66 9.62 5.00 1.16
C PHE A 66 10.53 5.84 0.26
N SER A 67 10.02 6.72 -0.60
CA SER A 67 10.87 7.68 -1.33
C SER A 67 11.54 8.65 -0.36
N HIS A 68 10.79 9.13 0.65
CA HIS A 68 11.32 10.02 1.72
C HIS A 68 12.44 9.39 2.53
N CYS A 69 12.46 8.06 2.69
CA CYS A 69 13.54 7.38 3.41
C CYS A 69 14.82 7.16 2.57
N LEU A 70 14.78 7.47 1.27
CA LEU A 70 15.93 7.42 0.36
C LEU A 70 16.48 8.81 0.01
N GLU A 71 15.79 9.89 0.40
CA GLU A 71 16.22 11.25 0.12
C GLU A 71 17.56 11.59 0.78
N GLU A 72 18.25 12.57 0.18
CA GLU A 72 19.49 13.10 0.72
C GLU A 72 19.25 13.71 2.11
N GLY A 73 20.00 13.25 3.11
CA GLY A 73 19.84 13.66 4.50
C GLY A 73 18.85 12.82 5.32
N SER A 74 18.24 11.79 4.72
CA SER A 74 17.48 10.79 5.49
C SER A 74 18.36 10.09 6.53
N LYS A 75 17.75 9.73 7.66
CA LYS A 75 18.43 9.03 8.78
C LYS A 75 18.08 7.54 8.81
N THR A 76 17.74 6.98 7.66
CA THR A 76 17.35 5.58 7.51
C THR A 76 18.50 4.67 7.93
N PRO A 77 18.31 3.78 8.92
CA PRO A 77 19.34 2.82 9.30
C PRO A 77 19.74 1.93 8.11
N GLU A 78 21.03 1.66 7.95
CA GLU A 78 21.54 0.87 6.82
C GLU A 78 20.91 -0.53 6.77
N GLU A 79 20.57 -1.10 7.93
CA GLU A 79 19.96 -2.41 8.11
C GLU A 79 18.56 -2.55 7.47
N VAL A 80 17.84 -1.42 7.30
CA VAL A 80 16.48 -1.37 6.74
C VAL A 80 16.41 -0.61 5.42
N LYS A 81 17.56 -0.18 4.90
CA LYS A 81 17.66 0.59 3.65
C LYS A 81 17.21 -0.22 2.43
N GLU A 82 17.48 -1.54 2.41
CA GLU A 82 16.97 -2.43 1.36
C GLU A 82 15.43 -2.40 1.29
N SER A 83 14.75 -2.36 2.45
CA SER A 83 13.29 -2.23 2.51
C SER A 83 12.82 -0.93 1.87
N CYS A 84 13.52 0.17 2.15
CA CYS A 84 13.27 1.47 1.54
C CYS A 84 13.44 1.44 0.02
N GLU A 85 14.49 0.79 -0.48
CA GLU A 85 14.75 0.69 -1.92
C GLU A 85 13.67 -0.07 -2.68
N ARG A 86 12.94 -1.02 -2.06
CA ARG A 86 11.90 -1.80 -2.77
C ARG A 86 10.73 -0.93 -3.25
N TRP A 87 10.25 -0.03 -2.41
CA TRP A 87 9.09 0.81 -2.70
C TRP A 87 9.45 2.26 -2.98
N GLY A 88 10.61 2.75 -2.54
CA GLY A 88 11.06 4.13 -2.75
C GLY A 88 11.79 4.37 -4.08
N ASN A 89 12.14 3.33 -4.83
CA ASN A 89 12.88 3.49 -6.09
C ASN A 89 12.02 4.11 -7.22
N GLU A 90 12.71 4.70 -8.21
CA GLU A 90 12.09 5.33 -9.38
C GLU A 90 11.19 4.37 -10.18
N GLY A 91 11.58 3.09 -10.30
CA GLY A 91 10.80 2.09 -11.03
C GLY A 91 9.43 1.84 -10.40
N PHE A 92 9.34 1.78 -9.08
CA PHE A 92 8.08 1.67 -8.36
C PHE A 92 7.25 2.96 -8.48
N GLY A 93 7.89 4.13 -8.46
CA GLY A 93 7.22 5.41 -8.72
C GLY A 93 6.58 5.50 -10.11
N LEU A 94 7.28 5.03 -11.15
CA LEU A 94 6.75 4.93 -12.51
C LEU A 94 5.55 3.97 -12.59
N TYR A 95 5.59 2.88 -11.83
CA TYR A 95 4.46 1.96 -11.71
C TYR A 95 3.24 2.64 -11.06
N CYS A 96 3.42 3.34 -9.93
CA CYS A 96 2.36 4.12 -9.29
C CYS A 96 1.78 5.20 -10.23
N GLN A 97 2.63 5.89 -10.98
CA GLN A 97 2.20 6.87 -11.99
C GLN A 97 1.38 6.20 -13.10
N SER A 98 1.74 4.98 -13.52
CA SER A 98 0.96 4.23 -14.51
C SER A 98 -0.45 3.90 -13.99
N LEU A 99 -0.60 3.55 -12.71
CA LEU A 99 -1.90 3.34 -12.07
C LEU A 99 -2.70 4.64 -11.98
N GLN A 100 -2.05 5.74 -11.60
CA GLN A 100 -2.67 7.06 -11.56
C GLN A 100 -3.26 7.45 -12.93
N ASN A 101 -2.53 7.18 -14.01
CA ASN A 101 -3.01 7.44 -15.37
C ASN A 101 -4.25 6.62 -15.74
N ILE A 102 -4.38 5.40 -15.22
CA ILE A 102 -5.59 4.59 -15.40
C ILE A 102 -6.76 5.22 -14.66
N VAL A 103 -6.57 5.60 -13.39
CA VAL A 103 -7.59 6.27 -12.56
C VAL A 103 -8.05 7.59 -13.22
N ASN A 104 -7.12 8.42 -13.68
CA ASN A 104 -7.41 9.67 -14.38
C ASN A 104 -8.21 9.47 -15.66
N ARG A 105 -7.97 8.38 -16.40
CA ARG A 105 -8.75 8.05 -17.60
C ARG A 105 -10.15 7.55 -17.25
N CYS A 106 -10.30 6.81 -16.15
CA CYS A 106 -11.59 6.36 -15.65
C CYS A 106 -12.43 7.55 -15.15
N SER A 107 -11.84 8.49 -14.43
CA SER A 107 -12.54 9.64 -13.86
C SER A 107 -13.15 10.55 -14.92
N GLN A 108 -12.52 10.68 -16.09
CA GLN A 108 -13.07 11.43 -17.23
C GLN A 108 -14.38 10.85 -17.79
N LYS A 109 -14.68 9.57 -17.51
CA LYS A 109 -15.85 8.86 -18.03
C LYS A 109 -16.87 8.47 -16.94
N ALA A 110 -16.49 8.67 -15.69
CA ALA A 110 -17.31 8.28 -14.54
C ALA A 110 -18.46 9.27 -14.32
N SER A 111 -19.57 8.76 -13.83
CA SER A 111 -20.66 9.57 -13.30
C SER A 111 -20.25 10.29 -12.01
N GLU A 112 -21.00 11.32 -11.63
CA GLU A 112 -20.76 12.05 -10.39
C GLU A 112 -20.86 11.14 -9.14
N ASP A 113 -21.76 10.16 -9.16
CA ASP A 113 -21.91 9.18 -8.08
C ASP A 113 -20.66 8.27 -7.95
N GLU A 114 -20.16 7.77 -9.08
CA GLU A 114 -18.93 6.97 -9.12
C GLU A 114 -17.71 7.77 -8.65
N LEU A 115 -17.61 9.05 -9.01
CA LEU A 115 -16.54 9.94 -8.54
C LEU A 115 -16.60 10.15 -7.03
N LYS A 116 -17.79 10.37 -6.46
CA LYS A 116 -17.98 10.49 -5.00
C LYS A 116 -17.59 9.20 -4.28
N LYS A 117 -17.98 8.04 -4.81
CA LYS A 117 -17.58 6.75 -4.25
C LYS A 117 -16.07 6.54 -4.31
N ALA A 118 -15.43 6.91 -5.42
CA ALA A 118 -13.99 6.82 -5.56
C ALA A 118 -13.25 7.72 -4.55
N GLU A 119 -13.73 8.94 -4.34
CA GLU A 119 -13.19 9.86 -3.32
C GLU A 119 -13.36 9.30 -1.89
N LEU A 120 -14.53 8.77 -1.55
CA LEU A 120 -14.77 8.13 -0.25
C LEU A 120 -13.82 6.94 -0.02
N VAL A 121 -13.56 6.16 -1.06
CA VAL A 121 -12.63 5.04 -1.00
C VAL A 121 -11.18 5.51 -0.86
N LEU A 122 -10.78 6.58 -1.53
CA LEU A 122 -9.48 7.21 -1.33
C LEU A 122 -9.29 7.63 0.13
N LEU A 123 -10.25 8.36 0.70
CA LEU A 123 -10.21 8.76 2.11
C LEU A 123 -10.11 7.54 3.03
N ARG A 124 -10.89 6.50 2.76
CA ARG A 124 -10.86 5.28 3.57
C ARG A 124 -9.51 4.56 3.52
N VAL A 125 -8.86 4.51 2.36
CA VAL A 125 -7.49 3.98 2.24
C VAL A 125 -6.54 4.78 3.11
N LEU A 126 -6.57 6.12 3.04
CA LEU A 126 -5.67 6.97 3.82
C LEU A 126 -5.86 6.81 5.34
N GLU A 127 -7.11 6.70 5.81
CA GLU A 127 -7.41 6.41 7.23
C GLU A 127 -6.80 5.07 7.67
N LEU A 128 -6.99 4.03 6.86
CA LEU A 128 -6.49 2.69 7.16
C LEU A 128 -4.97 2.60 7.11
N GLU A 129 -4.33 3.31 6.18
CA GLU A 129 -2.87 3.45 6.14
C GLU A 129 -2.37 4.11 7.43
N VAL A 130 -2.99 5.19 7.90
CA VAL A 130 -2.64 5.82 9.20
C VAL A 130 -2.79 4.83 10.37
N GLU A 131 -3.88 4.04 10.42
CA GLU A 131 -4.05 2.97 11.42
C GLU A 131 -2.92 1.92 11.33
N PHE A 132 -2.52 1.54 10.12
CA PHE A 132 -1.45 0.57 9.85
C PHE A 132 -0.07 1.09 10.27
N TRP A 133 0.27 2.35 9.97
CA TRP A 133 1.52 2.95 10.42
C TRP A 133 1.55 3.08 11.95
N ASN A 134 0.44 3.50 12.57
CA ASN A 134 0.34 3.67 14.02
C ASN A 134 0.51 2.36 14.79
N MET A 135 0.09 1.21 14.25
CA MET A 135 0.29 -0.07 14.93
C MET A 135 1.77 -0.45 15.07
N SER A 136 2.67 0.13 14.27
CA SER A 136 4.13 -0.09 14.36
C SER A 136 4.78 0.69 15.51
N TYR A 137 4.19 1.82 15.92
CA TYR A 137 4.64 2.61 17.07
C TYR A 137 4.08 2.08 18.40
N ALA A 138 2.93 1.43 18.38
CA ALA A 138 2.20 0.98 19.57
C ALA A 138 2.78 -0.28 20.24
N SER A 139 4.10 -0.32 20.42
CA SER A 139 4.81 -1.35 21.19
C SER A 139 5.89 -0.71 22.06
N VAL A 140 5.46 0.03 23.09
CA VAL A 140 6.22 0.24 24.33
C VAL A 140 5.30 -0.06 25.50
#